data_AF-A0A847XCI8-F1
#
_entry.id   AF-A0A847XCI8-F1
#
_cell.length_a   1.000
_cell.length_b   1.000
_cell.length_c   1.000
_cell.angle_alpha   90.00
_cell.angle_beta   90.00
_cell.angle_gamma   90.00
#
_symmetry.space_group_name_H-M   'P 1'
#
loop_
_entity.id
_entity.type
_entity.pdbx_description
1 polymer ?
#
loop_
_entity_poly.entity_id
_entity_poly.type
_entity_poly.pdbx_seq_one_letter_code
_entity_poly.pdbx_strand_id
1 'polypeptide(L)'
;MNKNKFIERVAKVAIEGYGEYGILPSLTIAQAILESDWGNKHIENNIFGIKAGSSWKGKVAIRKTKEWDGKKYITKEARFRAYDSFEYSIRDYLKLIGESKRYEKVKGAKDYKEASRLIYEAGYATDPKYSQKLIDIIEEYKLYDYDQKVKEQPISPWAKAAWDWAIKEGITDGKDPKAYATREQVVTMIYRLYKKKNN
;
A
#
# COMPACT_ATOMS: atom_id res chain seq x y z
N MET A 1 -7.12 -15.69 -15.59
CA MET A 1 -7.73 -15.57 -14.24
C MET A 1 -8.95 -14.66 -14.37
N ASN A 2 -10.06 -14.92 -13.68
CA ASN A 2 -11.21 -13.99 -13.75
C ASN A 2 -10.96 -12.75 -12.87
N LYS A 3 -11.70 -11.67 -13.12
CA LYS A 3 -11.52 -10.36 -12.45
C LYS A 3 -11.59 -10.46 -10.92
N ASN A 4 -12.60 -11.15 -10.39
CA ASN A 4 -12.78 -11.29 -8.94
C ASN A 4 -11.63 -12.05 -8.27
N LYS A 5 -11.15 -13.15 -8.87
CA LYS A 5 -9.99 -13.88 -8.33
C LYS A 5 -8.72 -13.03 -8.32
N PHE A 6 -8.53 -12.16 -9.33
CA PHE A 6 -7.40 -11.24 -9.32
C PHE A 6 -7.53 -10.20 -8.20
N ILE A 7 -8.70 -9.59 -8.05
CA ILE A 7 -9.00 -8.66 -6.94
C ILE A 7 -8.71 -9.32 -5.59
N GLU A 8 -9.29 -10.50 -5.33
CA GLU A 8 -9.10 -11.22 -4.07
C GLU A 8 -7.64 -11.54 -3.78
N ARG A 9 -6.90 -11.95 -4.81
CA ARG A 9 -5.47 -12.27 -4.71
C ARG A 9 -4.65 -11.05 -4.32
N VAL A 10 -4.88 -9.91 -4.96
CA VAL A 10 -4.18 -8.65 -4.63
C VAL A 10 -4.62 -8.14 -3.26
N ALA A 11 -5.93 -8.15 -3.00
CA ALA A 11 -6.53 -7.67 -1.76
C ALA A 11 -5.96 -8.38 -0.54
N LYS A 12 -5.77 -9.71 -0.59
CA LYS A 12 -5.18 -10.47 0.51
C LYS A 12 -3.85 -9.88 0.97
N VAL A 13 -2.92 -9.65 0.03
CA VAL A 13 -1.58 -9.13 0.35
C VAL A 13 -1.62 -7.64 0.70
N ALA A 14 -2.47 -6.86 0.03
CA ALA A 14 -2.63 -5.44 0.31
C ALA A 14 -3.19 -5.19 1.73
N ILE A 15 -4.14 -6.02 2.16
CA ILE A 15 -4.69 -6.02 3.51
C ILE A 15 -3.62 -6.39 4.54
N GLU A 16 -2.86 -7.46 4.30
CA GLU A 16 -1.75 -7.89 5.19
C GLU A 16 -0.70 -6.78 5.35
N GLY A 17 -0.33 -6.10 4.27
CA GLY A 17 0.69 -5.05 4.29
C GLY A 17 0.20 -3.67 4.76
N TYR A 18 -1.11 -3.46 4.92
CA TYR A 18 -1.65 -2.16 5.34
C TYR A 18 -1.06 -1.70 6.68
N GLY A 19 -0.96 -2.60 7.66
CA GLY A 19 -0.43 -2.28 8.99
C GLY A 19 1.03 -1.84 9.00
N GLU A 20 1.83 -2.29 8.03
CA GLU A 20 3.25 -1.95 7.93
C GLU A 20 3.49 -0.70 7.07
N TYR A 21 2.79 -0.59 5.94
CA TYR A 21 3.09 0.42 4.92
C TYR A 21 2.07 1.56 4.84
N GLY A 22 0.89 1.41 5.46
CA GLY A 22 -0.16 2.43 5.50
C GLY A 22 -0.78 2.77 4.14
N ILE A 23 -0.66 1.87 3.15
CA ILE A 23 -1.18 2.06 1.79
C ILE A 23 -2.55 1.39 1.67
N LEU A 24 -3.57 2.17 1.31
CA LEU A 24 -4.95 1.66 1.20
C LEU A 24 -5.02 0.44 0.26
N PRO A 25 -5.69 -0.66 0.69
CA PRO A 25 -5.91 -1.82 -0.17
C PRO A 25 -6.58 -1.48 -1.49
N SER A 26 -7.58 -0.60 -1.50
CA SER A 26 -8.30 -0.18 -2.71
C SER A 26 -7.35 0.41 -3.76
N LEU A 27 -6.43 1.28 -3.34
CA LEU A 27 -5.42 1.89 -4.18
C LEU A 27 -4.49 0.83 -4.78
N THR A 28 -4.00 -0.09 -3.95
CA THR A 28 -3.09 -1.16 -4.38
C THR A 28 -3.76 -2.07 -5.43
N ILE A 29 -5.02 -2.45 -5.20
CA ILE A 29 -5.78 -3.28 -6.14
C ILE A 29 -6.02 -2.54 -7.44
N ALA A 30 -6.45 -1.27 -7.39
CA ALA A 30 -6.73 -0.48 -8.58
C ALA A 30 -5.49 -0.27 -9.46
N GLN A 31 -4.34 -0.01 -8.84
CA GLN A 31 -3.07 0.07 -9.57
C GLN A 31 -2.68 -1.28 -10.14
N ALA A 32 -2.79 -2.38 -9.39
CA ALA A 32 -2.51 -3.70 -9.94
C ALA A 32 -3.41 -4.00 -11.17
N ILE A 33 -4.69 -3.65 -11.12
CA ILE A 33 -5.63 -3.80 -12.25
C ILE A 33 -5.15 -2.98 -13.45
N LEU A 34 -4.88 -1.69 -13.24
CA LEU A 34 -4.54 -0.74 -14.30
C LEU A 34 -3.19 -1.06 -14.95
N GLU A 35 -2.16 -1.34 -14.14
CA GLU A 35 -0.79 -1.55 -14.60
C GLU A 35 -0.61 -2.90 -15.30
N SER A 36 -1.36 -3.93 -14.88
CA SER A 36 -1.20 -5.29 -15.42
C SER A 36 -2.34 -5.78 -16.30
N ASP A 37 -3.33 -4.94 -16.59
CA ASP A 37 -4.53 -5.35 -17.33
C ASP A 37 -5.14 -6.62 -16.72
N TRP A 38 -5.54 -6.54 -15.44
CA TRP A 38 -6.09 -7.66 -14.67
C TRP A 38 -5.13 -8.86 -14.50
N GLY A 39 -3.83 -8.60 -14.45
CA GLY A 39 -2.79 -9.61 -14.35
C GLY A 39 -2.48 -10.32 -15.67
N ASN A 40 -3.00 -9.84 -16.81
CA ASN A 40 -2.73 -10.43 -18.13
C ASN A 40 -1.44 -9.90 -18.77
N LYS A 41 -0.99 -8.71 -18.36
CA LYS A 41 0.22 -8.04 -18.85
C LYS A 41 1.21 -7.87 -17.71
N HIS A 42 2.26 -8.69 -17.71
CA HIS A 42 3.34 -8.55 -16.76
C HIS A 42 4.63 -9.13 -17.32
N ILE A 43 5.75 -8.75 -16.72
CA ILE A 43 7.08 -9.30 -17.04
C ILE A 43 7.52 -10.09 -15.81
N GLU A 44 7.65 -11.41 -15.92
CA GLU A 44 8.13 -12.27 -14.82
C GLU A 44 7.43 -11.97 -13.47
N ASN A 45 6.10 -12.06 -13.46
CA ASN A 45 5.22 -11.74 -12.32
C ASN A 45 5.23 -10.29 -11.81
N ASN A 46 5.93 -9.36 -12.46
CA ASN A 46 5.93 -7.95 -12.12
C ASN A 46 4.67 -7.25 -12.65
N ILE A 47 3.61 -7.25 -11.84
CA ILE A 47 2.30 -6.70 -12.20
C ILE A 47 2.21 -5.17 -12.02
N PHE A 48 3.28 -4.53 -11.53
CA PHE A 48 3.35 -3.07 -11.37
C PHE A 48 4.39 -2.41 -12.30
N GLY A 49 5.06 -3.20 -13.15
CA GLY A 49 6.08 -2.68 -14.07
C GLY A 49 7.29 -2.03 -13.38
N ILE A 50 7.63 -2.43 -12.15
CA ILE A 50 8.69 -1.79 -11.36
C ILE A 50 10.06 -2.01 -12.02
N LYS A 51 10.76 -0.92 -12.34
CA LYS A 51 12.12 -0.97 -12.90
C LYS A 51 13.13 -1.48 -11.89
N ALA A 52 14.11 -2.24 -12.36
CA ALA A 52 15.26 -2.67 -11.57
C ALA A 52 16.33 -1.58 -11.57
N GLY A 53 16.31 -0.73 -10.54
CA GLY A 53 17.35 0.28 -10.28
C GLY A 53 18.61 -0.31 -9.65
N SER A 54 19.61 0.53 -9.38
CA SER A 54 20.92 0.13 -8.82
C SER A 54 20.83 -0.53 -7.44
N SER A 55 19.81 -0.18 -6.64
CA SER A 55 19.56 -0.75 -5.32
C SER A 55 18.89 -2.13 -5.37
N TRP A 56 18.36 -2.56 -6.52
CA TRP A 56 17.70 -3.86 -6.64
C TRP A 56 18.73 -4.99 -6.70
N LYS A 57 18.59 -5.97 -5.81
CA LYS A 57 19.48 -7.16 -5.72
C LYS A 57 18.79 -8.47 -6.11
N GLY A 58 17.50 -8.44 -6.40
CA GLY A 58 16.73 -9.62 -6.79
C GLY A 58 16.83 -9.95 -8.27
N LYS A 59 15.97 -10.88 -8.73
CA LYS A 59 15.89 -11.30 -10.14
C LYS A 59 15.54 -10.12 -11.03
N VAL A 60 16.09 -10.11 -12.25
CA VAL A 60 15.87 -9.05 -13.24
C VAL A 60 15.42 -9.67 -14.55
N ALA A 61 14.40 -9.08 -15.15
CA ALA A 61 13.97 -9.37 -16.50
C ALA A 61 14.35 -8.21 -17.42
N ILE A 62 14.86 -8.53 -18.61
CA ILE A 62 15.21 -7.54 -19.63
C ILE A 62 14.14 -7.56 -20.72
N ARG A 63 13.67 -6.38 -21.12
CA ARG A 63 12.80 -6.21 -22.30
C ARG A 63 13.39 -5.17 -23.22
N LYS A 64 13.42 -5.50 -24.51
CA LYS A 64 13.74 -4.55 -25.56
C LYS A 64 12.50 -3.70 -25.83
N THR A 65 12.58 -2.42 -25.53
CA THR A 65 11.54 -1.43 -25.84
C THR A 65 12.00 -0.59 -27.03
N LYS A 66 11.06 -0.21 -27.89
CA LYS A 66 11.31 0.80 -28.91
C LYS A 66 10.98 2.16 -28.29
N GLU A 67 11.99 2.98 -28.06
CA GLU A 67 11.81 4.35 -27.61
C GLU A 67 12.01 5.30 -28.79
N TRP A 68 11.21 6.35 -28.85
CA TRP A 68 11.41 7.43 -29.81
C TRP A 68 12.43 8.42 -29.24
N ASP A 69 13.57 8.61 -29.91
CA ASP A 69 14.64 9.53 -29.46
C ASP A 69 14.45 10.99 -29.94
N GLY A 70 13.29 11.29 -30.55
CA GLY A 70 13.00 12.56 -31.20
C GLY A 70 13.23 12.54 -32.72
N LYS A 71 13.94 11.53 -33.26
CA LYS A 71 14.22 11.39 -34.70
C LYS A 71 13.91 10.00 -35.25
N LYS A 72 14.14 8.95 -34.47
CA LYS A 72 13.90 7.55 -34.85
C LYS A 72 13.51 6.69 -33.64
N TYR A 73 12.92 5.53 -33.93
CA TYR A 73 12.77 4.50 -32.92
C TYR A 73 14.11 3.80 -32.67
N ILE A 74 14.65 3.95 -31.47
CA ILE A 74 15.81 3.20 -30.98
C ILE A 74 15.35 2.07 -30.08
N THR A 75 16.01 0.92 -30.19
CA THR A 75 15.76 -0.19 -29.27
C THR A 75 16.59 0.02 -28.03
N LYS A 76 15.95 0.22 -26.87
CA LYS A 76 16.62 0.25 -25.57
C LYS A 76 16.24 -0.97 -24.76
N GLU A 77 17.18 -1.41 -23.95
CA GLU A 77 16.91 -2.45 -22.96
C GLU A 77 16.41 -1.79 -21.68
N ALA A 78 15.17 -2.08 -21.32
CA ALA A 78 14.61 -1.74 -20.04
C ALA A 78 14.75 -2.93 -19.09
N ARG A 79 15.25 -2.66 -17.89
CA ARG A 79 15.43 -3.65 -16.82
C ARG A 79 14.28 -3.54 -15.82
N PHE A 80 13.58 -4.64 -15.61
CA PHE A 80 12.46 -4.74 -14.67
C PHE A 80 12.81 -5.71 -13.55
N ARG A 81 12.29 -5.46 -12.35
CA ARG A 81 12.32 -6.45 -11.28
C ARG A 81 11.53 -7.67 -11.73
N ALA A 82 11.96 -8.86 -11.32
CA ALA A 82 11.29 -10.12 -11.59
C ALA A 82 11.02 -10.82 -10.25
N TYR A 83 9.90 -11.55 -10.17
CA TYR A 83 9.44 -12.15 -8.93
C TYR A 83 8.99 -13.59 -9.12
N ASP A 84 9.05 -14.36 -8.03
CA ASP A 84 8.62 -15.76 -8.02
C ASP A 84 7.09 -15.89 -8.09
N SER A 85 6.35 -14.85 -7.66
CA SER A 85 4.90 -14.81 -7.74
C SER A 85 4.35 -13.39 -7.72
N PHE A 86 3.04 -13.24 -7.98
CA PHE A 86 2.35 -11.94 -7.86
C PHE A 86 2.42 -11.40 -6.43
N GLU A 87 2.34 -12.27 -5.42
CA GLU A 87 2.43 -11.89 -4.01
C GLU A 87 3.77 -11.23 -3.69
N TYR A 88 4.87 -11.72 -4.24
CA TYR A 88 6.18 -11.06 -4.11
C TYR A 88 6.20 -9.70 -4.80
N SER A 89 5.59 -9.57 -5.98
CA SER A 89 5.45 -8.28 -6.67
C SER A 89 4.63 -7.28 -5.85
N ILE A 90 3.54 -7.72 -5.22
CA ILE A 90 2.67 -6.86 -4.40
C ILE A 90 3.38 -6.42 -3.12
N ARG A 91 4.09 -7.32 -2.44
CA ARG A 91 4.86 -6.94 -1.24
C ARG A 91 5.98 -5.95 -1.57
N ASP A 92 6.72 -6.17 -2.65
CA ASP A 92 7.78 -5.23 -3.06
C ASP A 92 7.21 -3.88 -3.51
N TYR A 93 6.04 -3.88 -4.16
CA TYR A 93 5.30 -2.65 -4.46
C TYR A 93 4.92 -1.89 -3.18
N LEU A 94 4.27 -2.56 -2.22
CA LEU A 94 3.87 -1.95 -0.96
C LEU A 94 5.06 -1.39 -0.20
N LYS A 95 6.19 -2.12 -0.17
CA LYS A 95 7.44 -1.64 0.41
C LYS A 95 7.98 -0.40 -0.31
N LEU A 96 8.01 -0.41 -1.65
CA LEU A 96 8.49 0.72 -2.44
C LEU A 96 7.72 2.00 -2.12
N ILE A 97 6.38 1.94 -2.09
CA ILE A 97 5.54 3.09 -1.77
C ILE A 97 5.62 3.41 -0.27
N GLY A 98 5.57 2.38 0.57
CA GLY A 98 5.54 2.43 2.03
C GLY A 98 6.84 2.86 2.72
N GLU A 99 7.99 2.82 2.05
CA GLU A 99 9.28 3.26 2.62
C GLU A 99 9.82 4.53 1.95
N SER A 100 9.39 4.84 0.73
CA SER A 100 9.89 6.00 -0.01
C SER A 100 9.38 7.32 0.58
N LYS A 101 10.29 8.28 0.80
CA LYS A 101 9.94 9.66 1.15
C LYS A 101 9.08 10.34 0.08
N ARG A 102 9.26 9.94 -1.18
CA ARG A 102 8.49 10.47 -2.32
C ARG A 102 6.98 10.27 -2.14
N TYR A 103 6.58 9.14 -1.55
CA TYR A 103 5.20 8.74 -1.37
C TYR A 103 4.72 8.89 0.08
N GLU A 104 5.44 9.65 0.92
CA GLU A 104 5.12 9.78 2.34
C GLU A 104 3.68 10.25 2.59
N LYS A 105 3.19 11.21 1.79
CA LYS A 105 1.80 11.70 1.91
C LYS A 105 0.75 10.65 1.50
N VAL A 106 1.11 9.69 0.66
CA VAL A 106 0.20 8.59 0.27
C VAL A 106 -0.08 7.70 1.48
N LYS A 107 0.89 7.57 2.39
CA LYS A 107 0.74 6.85 3.65
C LYS A 107 -0.18 7.65 4.56
N GLY A 108 -1.28 7.06 4.98
CA GLY A 108 -2.26 7.74 5.84
C GLY A 108 -3.22 8.68 5.10
N ALA A 109 -3.30 8.59 3.77
CA ALA A 109 -4.44 9.15 3.03
C ALA A 109 -5.76 8.63 3.64
N LYS A 110 -6.72 9.53 3.87
CA LYS A 110 -7.95 9.23 4.62
C LYS A 110 -8.90 8.33 3.83
N ASP A 111 -8.90 8.53 2.52
CA ASP A 111 -9.68 7.81 1.55
C ASP A 111 -8.92 7.62 0.24
N TYR A 112 -9.51 6.82 -0.63
CA TYR A 112 -8.91 6.44 -1.89
C TYR A 112 -8.85 7.59 -2.93
N LYS A 113 -9.70 8.62 -2.80
CA LYS A 113 -9.67 9.80 -3.69
C LYS A 113 -8.44 10.64 -3.37
N GLU A 114 -8.21 10.89 -2.09
CA GLU A 114 -6.99 11.54 -1.60
C GLU A 114 -5.76 10.71 -1.97
N ALA A 115 -5.79 9.40 -1.75
CA ALA A 115 -4.65 8.52 -2.06
C ALA A 115 -4.30 8.51 -3.56
N SER A 116 -5.31 8.46 -4.43
CA SER A 116 -5.16 8.49 -5.89
C SER A 116 -4.58 9.82 -6.38
N ARG A 117 -5.02 10.94 -5.80
CA ARG A 117 -4.46 12.27 -6.08
C ARG A 117 -3.00 12.37 -5.61
N LEU A 118 -2.71 11.96 -4.38
CA LEU A 118 -1.39 12.07 -3.77
C LEU A 118 -0.34 11.20 -4.47
N ILE A 119 -0.70 10.00 -4.92
CA ILE A 119 0.24 9.13 -5.64
C ILE A 119 0.58 9.69 -7.03
N TYR A 120 -0.38 10.33 -7.70
CA TYR A 120 -0.13 11.07 -8.94
C TYR A 120 0.73 12.30 -8.71
N GLU A 121 0.44 13.13 -7.70
CA GLU A 121 1.25 14.30 -7.35
C GLU A 121 2.67 13.96 -6.94
N ALA A 122 2.87 12.80 -6.31
CA ALA A 122 4.18 12.24 -6.04
C ALA A 122 4.92 11.83 -7.33
N GLY A 123 4.24 11.78 -8.47
CA GLY A 123 4.78 11.50 -9.80
C GLY A 123 4.92 10.00 -10.10
N TYR A 124 4.00 9.18 -9.58
CA TYR A 124 3.96 7.75 -9.93
C TYR A 124 3.70 7.53 -11.42
N ALA A 125 2.81 8.32 -12.01
CA ALA A 125 2.47 8.31 -13.43
C ALA A 125 2.52 9.72 -14.02
N THR A 126 2.69 9.80 -15.34
CA THR A 126 2.70 11.08 -16.09
C THR A 126 1.38 11.38 -16.78
N ASP A 127 0.45 10.42 -16.83
CA ASP A 127 -0.87 10.62 -17.42
C ASP A 127 -1.71 11.51 -16.49
N PRO A 128 -2.17 12.70 -16.94
CA PRO A 128 -2.97 13.60 -16.12
C PRO A 128 -4.32 13.00 -15.68
N LYS A 129 -4.81 11.94 -16.34
CA LYS A 129 -6.04 11.24 -15.97
C LYS A 129 -5.79 10.08 -15.00
N TYR A 130 -4.56 9.84 -14.56
CA TYR A 130 -4.21 8.67 -13.75
C TYR A 130 -5.02 8.59 -12.47
N SER A 131 -5.11 9.68 -11.70
CA SER A 131 -5.90 9.73 -10.47
C SER A 131 -7.37 9.37 -10.71
N GLN A 132 -7.96 9.91 -11.79
CA GLN A 132 -9.35 9.63 -12.12
C GLN A 132 -9.56 8.18 -12.53
N LYS A 133 -8.66 7.61 -13.34
CA LYS A 133 -8.72 6.19 -13.73
C LYS A 133 -8.70 5.26 -12.51
N LEU A 134 -7.87 5.58 -11.51
CA LEU A 134 -7.84 4.81 -10.27
C LEU A 134 -9.17 4.92 -9.52
N ILE A 135 -9.69 6.14 -9.35
CA ILE A 135 -10.98 6.39 -8.70
C ILE A 135 -12.10 5.62 -9.40
N ASP A 136 -12.16 5.68 -10.74
CA ASP A 136 -13.17 4.99 -11.54
C ASP A 136 -13.12 3.47 -11.32
N ILE A 137 -11.92 2.88 -11.34
CA ILE A 137 -11.73 1.44 -11.05
C ILE A 137 -12.17 1.12 -9.61
N ILE A 138 -11.85 1.97 -8.65
CA ILE A 138 -12.20 1.75 -7.24
C ILE A 138 -13.71 1.81 -7.04
N GLU A 139 -14.40 2.76 -7.66
CA GLU A 139 -15.84 2.91 -7.57
C GLU A 139 -16.57 1.80 -8.34
N GLU A 140 -16.15 1.47 -9.57
CA GLU A 140 -16.74 0.42 -10.41
C GLU A 140 -16.73 -0.95 -9.71
N TYR A 141 -15.61 -1.32 -9.09
CA TYR A 141 -15.42 -2.61 -8.44
C TYR A 141 -15.59 -2.56 -6.92
N LYS A 142 -16.07 -1.42 -6.38
CA LYS A 142 -16.29 -1.19 -4.95
C LYS A 142 -15.09 -1.55 -4.08
N LEU A 143 -13.89 -1.24 -4.56
CA LEU A 143 -12.64 -1.66 -3.89
C LEU A 143 -12.45 -0.97 -2.53
N TYR A 144 -13.17 0.13 -2.28
CA TYR A 144 -13.20 0.83 -0.99
C TYR A 144 -13.72 -0.05 0.16
N ASP A 145 -14.45 -1.14 -0.12
CA ASP A 145 -14.87 -2.10 0.91
C ASP A 145 -13.66 -2.79 1.56
N TYR A 146 -12.56 -2.96 0.83
CA TYR A 146 -11.31 -3.51 1.38
C TYR A 146 -10.59 -2.52 2.31
N ASP A 147 -10.78 -1.21 2.12
CA ASP A 147 -10.26 -0.20 3.03
C ASP A 147 -11.01 -0.23 4.36
N GLN A 148 -12.32 -0.48 4.33
CA GLN A 148 -13.10 -0.64 5.57
C GLN A 148 -12.67 -1.88 6.34
N LYS A 149 -12.43 -3.01 5.65
CA LYS A 149 -11.92 -4.23 6.28
C LYS A 149 -10.65 -3.99 7.09
N VAL A 150 -9.71 -3.16 6.62
CA VAL A 150 -8.48 -2.85 7.39
C VAL A 150 -8.71 -1.86 8.52
N LYS A 151 -9.67 -0.92 8.38
CA LYS A 151 -10.11 -0.03 9.46
C LYS A 151 -10.81 -0.81 10.59
N GLU A 152 -11.56 -1.84 10.21
CA GLU A 152 -12.28 -2.74 11.12
C GLU A 152 -11.42 -3.90 11.65
N GLN A 153 -10.22 -4.11 11.08
CA GLN A 153 -9.38 -5.21 11.52
C GLN A 153 -9.08 -5.07 13.02
N PRO A 154 -9.34 -6.11 13.82
CA PRO A 154 -9.13 -6.06 15.24
C PRO A 154 -7.66 -5.83 15.56
N ILE A 155 -7.42 -5.39 16.80
CA ILE A 155 -6.10 -5.34 17.43
C ILE A 155 -5.41 -6.68 17.19
N SER A 156 -4.13 -6.66 16.81
CA SER A 156 -3.36 -7.89 16.55
C SER A 156 -3.51 -8.86 17.72
N PRO A 157 -3.64 -10.18 17.51
CA PRO A 157 -3.92 -11.14 18.58
C PRO A 157 -2.95 -11.03 19.77
N TRP A 158 -1.67 -10.75 19.51
CA TRP A 158 -0.65 -10.56 20.54
C TRP A 158 -0.80 -9.24 21.31
N ALA A 159 -1.32 -8.19 20.67
CA ALA A 159 -1.55 -6.88 21.29
C ALA A 159 -2.92 -6.78 21.96
N LYS A 160 -3.87 -7.66 21.61
CA LYS A 160 -5.24 -7.65 22.14
C LYS A 160 -5.25 -7.77 23.65
N ALA A 161 -4.51 -8.72 24.21
CA ALA A 161 -4.43 -8.91 25.67
C ALA A 161 -3.85 -7.67 26.38
N ALA A 162 -2.81 -7.06 25.81
CA ALA A 162 -2.21 -5.84 26.34
C ALA A 162 -3.19 -4.65 26.26
N TRP A 163 -3.96 -4.55 25.19
CA TRP A 163 -4.94 -3.49 25.00
C TRP A 163 -6.14 -3.62 25.95
N ASP A 164 -6.70 -4.83 26.06
CA ASP A 164 -7.80 -5.12 26.97
C ASP A 164 -7.39 -4.85 28.43
N TRP A 165 -6.15 -5.23 28.80
CA TRP A 165 -5.55 -4.86 30.07
C TRP A 165 -5.46 -3.35 30.24
N ALA A 166 -4.91 -2.62 29.27
CA ALA A 166 -4.71 -1.17 29.40
C ALA A 166 -6.05 -0.41 29.55
N ILE A 167 -7.13 -0.87 28.90
CA ILE A 167 -8.49 -0.35 29.10
C ILE A 167 -8.98 -0.66 30.51
N LYS A 168 -8.92 -1.93 30.93
CA LYS A 168 -9.36 -2.38 32.26
C LYS A 168 -8.65 -1.61 33.37
N GLU A 169 -7.36 -1.34 33.18
CA GLU A 169 -6.55 -0.64 34.17
C GLU A 169 -6.78 0.88 34.17
N GLY A 170 -7.58 1.41 33.24
CA GLY A 170 -7.86 2.84 33.09
C GLY A 170 -6.67 3.63 32.53
N ILE A 171 -5.70 2.96 31.91
CA ILE A 171 -4.50 3.59 31.35
C ILE A 171 -4.85 4.32 30.04
N THR A 172 -5.61 3.66 29.17
CA THR A 172 -6.13 4.22 27.91
C THR A 172 -7.67 4.24 27.92
N ASP A 173 -8.27 5.10 27.10
CA ASP A 173 -9.73 5.12 26.89
C ASP A 173 -10.19 4.08 25.84
N GLY A 174 -9.23 3.36 25.24
CA GLY A 174 -9.49 2.29 24.28
C GLY A 174 -9.81 2.75 22.87
N LYS A 175 -9.79 4.06 22.59
CA LYS A 175 -10.07 4.60 21.26
C LYS A 175 -8.92 4.32 20.30
N ASP A 176 -9.28 3.98 19.07
CA ASP A 176 -8.39 3.89 17.90
C ASP A 176 -7.01 3.25 18.20
N PRO A 177 -6.96 1.97 18.61
CA PRO A 177 -5.73 1.25 18.99
C PRO A 177 -4.60 1.26 17.95
N LYS A 178 -4.92 1.60 16.71
CA LYS A 178 -3.99 1.64 15.57
C LYS A 178 -3.63 3.07 15.15
N ALA A 179 -4.20 4.10 15.78
CA ALA A 179 -3.87 5.48 15.48
C ALA A 179 -2.53 5.90 16.13
N TYR A 180 -1.90 6.92 15.55
CA TYR A 180 -0.75 7.57 16.17
C TYR A 180 -1.18 8.27 17.46
N ALA A 181 -0.45 8.03 18.55
CA ALA A 181 -0.67 8.73 19.80
C ALA A 181 -0.01 10.13 19.76
N THR A 182 -0.74 11.16 20.21
CA THR A 182 -0.16 12.49 20.44
C THR A 182 0.73 12.48 21.68
N ARG A 183 1.63 13.47 21.79
CA ARG A 183 2.47 13.63 23.00
C ARG A 183 1.63 13.76 24.27
N GLU A 184 0.49 14.46 24.20
CA GLU A 184 -0.44 14.63 25.32
C GLU A 184 -1.08 13.30 25.74
N GLN A 185 -1.52 12.49 24.76
CA GLN A 185 -2.06 11.16 25.03
C GLN A 185 -1.01 10.26 25.68
N VAL A 186 0.23 10.27 25.18
CA VAL A 186 1.34 9.49 25.75
C VAL A 186 1.64 9.91 27.20
N VAL A 187 1.80 11.20 27.46
CA VAL A 187 2.07 11.70 28.82
C VAL A 187 0.92 11.36 29.78
N THR A 188 -0.33 11.45 29.31
CA THR A 188 -1.50 11.10 30.11
C THR A 188 -1.52 9.61 30.46
N MET A 189 -1.24 8.72 29.51
CA MET A 189 -1.14 7.28 29.76
C MET A 189 -0.04 6.94 30.78
N ILE A 190 1.14 7.57 30.64
CA ILE A 190 2.26 7.40 31.60
C ILE A 190 1.85 7.89 33.00
N TYR A 191 1.21 9.06 33.09
CA TYR A 191 0.77 9.62 34.37
C TYR A 191 -0.25 8.71 35.08
N ARG A 192 -1.22 8.15 34.35
CA ARG A 192 -2.19 7.19 34.88
C ARG A 192 -1.50 5.94 35.42
N LEU A 193 -0.54 5.40 34.67
CA LEU A 193 0.26 4.25 35.10
C LEU A 193 1.06 4.56 36.38
N TYR A 194 1.70 5.74 36.44
CA TYR A 194 2.45 6.17 37.63
C TYR A 194 1.53 6.28 38.85
N LYS A 195 0.38 6.96 38.74
CA LYS A 195 -0.56 7.07 39.85
C LYS A 195 -1.03 5.72 40.36
N LYS A 196 -1.27 4.77 39.45
CA LYS A 196 -1.72 3.43 39.81
C LYS A 196 -0.67 2.59 40.54
N LYS A 197 0.62 2.81 40.27
CA LYS A 197 1.71 2.13 40.97
C LYS A 197 2.03 2.71 42.35
N ASN A 198 1.67 3.97 42.58
CA ASN A 198 2.04 4.73 43.78
C ASN A 198 0.85 5.04 44.71
N ASN A 199 -0.32 4.48 44.41
CA ASN A 199 -1.49 4.42 45.27
C ASN A 199 -1.83 2.96 45.55
#